data_AF-A0AAX0LCK4-F1
#
_entry.id   AF-A0AAX0LCK4-F1
#
_cell.length_a   1.000
_cell.length_b   1.000
_cell.length_c   1.000
_cell.angle_alpha   90.00
_cell.angle_beta   90.00
_cell.angle_gamma   90.00
#
_symmetry.space_group_name_H-M   'P 1'
#
loop_
_entity.id
_entity.type
_entity.pdbx_description
1 polymer ?
#
loop_
_entity_poly.entity_id
_entity_poly.type
_entity_poly.pdbx_seq_one_letter_code
_entity_poly.pdbx_strand_id
1 'polypeptide(L)'
;MINKIIKFSQDLESFYVGMHKSAIMKENSEIDDFFMIITFSEIYGIENPYSLYTLEMLPALMPKFHRWHQKVGLKHSFFENFPCSCCC
;
A
#
# COMPACT_ATOMS: atom_id res chain seq x y z
N MET A 1 13.90 25.14 27.57
CA MET A 1 15.08 24.29 27.33
C MET A 1 14.69 22.97 26.66
N ILE A 2 13.69 22.25 27.21
CA ILE A 2 13.13 21.00 26.65
C ILE A 2 12.74 21.09 25.17
N ASN A 3 12.01 22.14 24.76
CA ASN A 3 11.59 22.30 23.35
C ASN A 3 12.76 22.44 22.37
N LYS A 4 13.92 22.96 22.81
CA LYS A 4 15.12 23.03 21.97
C LYS A 4 15.72 21.64 21.75
N ILE A 5 15.70 20.79 22.78
CA ILE A 5 16.19 19.41 22.70
C ILE A 5 15.29 18.57 21.79
N ILE A 6 13.97 18.71 21.93
CA ILE A 6 13.00 18.02 21.05
C ILE A 6 13.21 18.42 19.60
N LYS A 7 13.31 19.74 19.32
CA LYS A 7 13.54 20.24 17.97
C LYS A 7 14.87 19.72 17.38
N PHE A 8 15.93 19.72 18.18
CA PHE A 8 17.23 19.20 17.75
C PHE A 8 17.17 17.69 17.42
N SER A 9 16.43 16.90 18.21
CA SER A 9 16.21 15.48 17.91
C SER A 9 15.44 15.28 16.59
N GLN A 10 14.41 16.09 16.34
CA GLN A 10 13.63 16.04 15.09
C GLN A 10 14.47 16.43 13.87
N ASP A 11 15.36 17.41 14.01
CA ASP A 11 16.28 17.82 12.95
C ASP A 11 17.27 16.70 12.59
N LEU A 12 17.80 15.98 13.60
CA LEU A 12 18.67 14.81 13.39
C LEU A 12 17.93 13.63 12.74
N GLU A 13 16.70 13.35 13.18
CA GLU A 13 15.86 12.32 12.57
C GLU A 13 15.56 12.65 11.10
N SER A 14 15.22 13.92 10.81
CA SER A 14 14.96 14.39 9.46
C SER A 14 16.20 14.30 8.56
N PHE A 15 17.40 14.56 9.11
CA PHE A 15 18.66 14.41 8.38
C PHE A 15 18.93 12.94 8.02
N TYR A 16 18.72 12.02 8.95
CA TYR A 16 18.91 10.59 8.72
C TYR A 16 17.88 10.02 7.73
N VAL A 17 16.59 10.30 7.94
CA VAL A 17 15.51 9.85 7.05
C VAL A 17 15.65 10.46 5.66
N GLY A 18 16.06 11.73 5.56
CA GLY A 18 16.26 12.43 4.29
C GLY A 18 17.23 11.71 3.35
N MET A 19 18.30 11.13 3.91
CA MET A 19 19.31 10.40 3.14
C MET A 19 18.75 9.12 2.50
N HIS A 20 17.83 8.43 3.19
CA HIS A 20 17.27 7.15 2.76
C HIS A 20 15.83 7.23 2.25
N LYS A 21 15.31 8.45 2.07
CA LYS A 21 13.89 8.69 1.76
C LYS A 21 13.41 7.91 0.53
N SER A 22 14.20 7.85 -0.53
CA SER A 22 13.84 7.12 -1.76
C SER A 22 13.72 5.61 -1.53
N ALA A 23 14.66 5.02 -0.78
CA ALA A 23 14.63 3.60 -0.43
C ALA A 23 13.41 3.28 0.45
N ILE A 24 13.14 4.11 1.45
CA ILE A 24 11.97 3.98 2.34
C ILE A 24 10.67 4.08 1.53
N MET A 25 10.57 5.06 0.62
CA MET A 25 9.39 5.22 -0.24
C MET A 25 9.18 4.02 -1.16
N LYS A 26 10.26 3.45 -1.69
CA LYS A 26 10.20 2.25 -2.53
C LYS A 26 9.70 1.05 -1.72
N GLU A 27 10.30 0.79 -0.56
CA GLU A 27 9.91 -0.32 0.32
C GLU A 27 8.46 -0.19 0.77
N ASN A 28 8.02 1.00 1.17
CA ASN A 28 6.61 1.25 1.50
C ASN A 28 5.68 0.96 0.32
N SER A 29 6.06 1.34 -0.90
CA SER A 29 5.26 1.01 -2.09
C SER A 29 5.22 -0.49 -2.36
N GLU A 30 6.33 -1.21 -2.18
CA GLU A 30 6.38 -2.66 -2.35
C GLU A 30 5.50 -3.38 -1.32
N ILE A 31 5.49 -2.91 -0.08
CA ILE A 31 4.61 -3.40 0.99
C ILE A 31 3.15 -3.12 0.64
N ASP A 32 2.82 -1.91 0.19
CA ASP A 32 1.46 -1.55 -0.25
C ASP A 32 0.99 -2.47 -1.40
N ASP A 33 1.87 -2.77 -2.35
CA ASP A 33 1.58 -3.66 -3.48
C ASP A 33 1.38 -5.11 -3.04
N PHE A 34 2.22 -5.58 -2.10
CA PHE A 34 2.08 -6.90 -1.51
C PHE A 34 0.70 -7.07 -0.84
N PHE A 35 0.27 -6.08 -0.05
CA PHE A 35 -1.04 -6.14 0.60
C PHE A 35 -2.21 -6.11 -0.39
N MET A 36 -2.11 -5.36 -1.51
CA MET A 36 -3.10 -5.46 -2.57
C MET A 36 -3.18 -6.87 -3.13
N ILE A 37 -2.05 -7.43 -3.54
CA ILE A 37 -2.01 -8.74 -4.21
C ILE A 37 -2.55 -9.82 -3.28
N ILE A 38 -2.06 -9.90 -2.05
CA ILE A 38 -2.40 -10.97 -1.11
C ILE A 38 -3.85 -10.89 -0.63
N THR A 39 -4.41 -9.68 -0.51
CA THR A 39 -5.82 -9.49 -0.11
C THR A 39 -6.76 -9.85 -1.25
N PHE A 40 -6.40 -9.51 -2.49
CA PHE A 40 -7.25 -9.76 -3.66
C PHE A 40 -7.04 -11.14 -4.29
N SER A 41 -5.95 -11.85 -3.97
CA SER A 41 -5.68 -13.22 -4.47
C SER A 41 -6.80 -14.20 -4.10
N GLU A 42 -7.39 -14.01 -2.92
CA GLU A 42 -8.52 -14.79 -2.41
C GLU A 42 -9.74 -14.73 -3.33
N ILE A 43 -10.02 -13.55 -3.92
CA ILE A 43 -11.17 -13.38 -4.82
C ILE A 43 -10.98 -14.17 -6.12
N TYR A 44 -9.73 -14.45 -6.51
CA TYR A 44 -9.39 -15.27 -7.68
C TYR A 44 -9.20 -16.75 -7.35
N GLY A 45 -9.45 -17.16 -6.09
CA GLY A 45 -9.24 -18.54 -5.66
C GLY A 45 -7.77 -18.96 -5.63
N ILE A 46 -6.84 -17.99 -5.60
CA ILE A 46 -5.44 -18.27 -5.31
C ILE A 46 -5.31 -18.37 -3.80
N GLU A 47 -4.98 -19.57 -3.32
CA GLU A 47 -4.81 -19.84 -1.90
C GLU A 47 -3.77 -18.90 -1.30
N ASN A 48 -4.15 -18.12 -0.29
CA ASN A 48 -3.22 -17.32 0.49
C ASN A 48 -3.16 -17.83 1.95
N PRO A 49 -1.94 -18.12 2.48
CA PRO A 49 -1.76 -18.65 3.84
C PRO A 49 -2.20 -17.68 4.95
N TYR A 50 -2.44 -16.41 4.61
CA TYR A 50 -2.91 -15.35 5.48
C TYR A 50 -4.36 -14.93 5.22
N SER A 51 -5.14 -15.72 4.46
CA SER A 51 -6.52 -15.42 4.02
C SER A 51 -7.37 -14.77 5.13
N LEU A 52 -7.44 -15.44 6.30
CA LEU A 52 -8.23 -14.99 7.45
C LEU A 52 -7.86 -13.57 7.93
N TYR A 53 -6.59 -13.20 7.89
CA TYR A 53 -6.10 -11.91 8.35
C TYR A 53 -6.26 -10.83 7.28
N THR A 54 -6.16 -11.21 6.01
CA THR A 54 -6.21 -10.27 4.88
C THR A 54 -7.63 -9.83 4.53
N LEU A 55 -8.65 -10.63 4.87
CA LEU A 55 -10.06 -10.28 4.62
C LEU A 55 -10.50 -8.97 5.29
N GLU A 56 -9.97 -8.68 6.49
CA GLU A 56 -10.27 -7.45 7.22
C GLU A 56 -9.71 -6.20 6.53
N MET A 57 -8.68 -6.37 5.69
CA MET A 57 -8.06 -5.26 4.96
C MET A 57 -8.90 -4.85 3.75
N LEU A 58 -9.77 -5.74 3.24
CA LEU A 58 -10.53 -5.52 2.02
C LEU A 58 -11.27 -4.17 1.98
N PRO A 59 -11.98 -3.71 3.04
CA PRO A 59 -12.63 -2.40 3.04
C PRO A 59 -11.67 -1.22 2.95
N ALA A 60 -10.45 -1.34 3.51
CA ALA A 60 -9.44 -0.29 3.48
C ALA A 60 -8.69 -0.23 2.14
N LEU A 61 -8.56 -1.37 1.46
CA LEU A 61 -7.81 -1.51 0.20
C LEU A 61 -8.70 -1.31 -1.03
N MET A 62 -9.98 -1.68 -0.97
CA MET A 62 -10.93 -1.55 -2.08
C MET A 62 -10.97 -0.14 -2.70
N PRO A 63 -11.03 0.97 -1.93
CA PRO A 63 -11.06 2.32 -2.52
C PRO A 63 -9.75 2.70 -3.23
N LYS A 64 -8.64 2.04 -2.90
CA LYS A 64 -7.31 2.30 -3.47
C LYS A 64 -7.05 1.48 -4.74
N PHE A 65 -7.86 0.46 -4.99
CA PHE A 65 -7.66 -0.51 -6.07
C PHE A 65 -7.54 0.16 -7.45
N HIS A 66 -8.41 1.12 -7.77
CA HIS A 66 -8.38 1.79 -9.08
C HIS A 66 -7.05 2.52 -9.38
N ARG A 67 -6.44 3.13 -8.36
CA ARG A 67 -5.14 3.76 -8.54
C ARG A 67 -4.04 2.71 -8.65
N TRP A 68 -4.15 1.65 -7.87
CA TRP A 68 -3.18 0.58 -7.83
C TRP A 68 -3.11 -0.20 -9.15
N HIS A 69 -4.23 -0.70 -9.69
CA HIS A 69 -4.20 -1.50 -10.93
C HIS A 69 -3.68 -0.69 -12.13
N GLN A 70 -3.95 0.62 -12.18
CA GLN A 70 -3.33 1.54 -13.13
C GLN A 70 -1.82 1.68 -12.91
N LYS A 71 -1.37 1.84 -11.65
CA LYS A 71 0.06 1.93 -11.29
C LYS A 71 0.85 0.71 -11.77
N VAL A 72 0.28 -0.48 -11.63
CA VAL A 72 0.93 -1.74 -12.03
C VAL A 72 0.75 -2.06 -13.52
N GLY A 73 0.07 -1.21 -14.29
CA GLY A 73 -0.04 -1.34 -15.75
C GLY A 73 -1.10 -2.33 -16.24
N LEU A 74 -2.09 -2.65 -15.41
CA LEU A 74 -3.19 -3.53 -15.81
C LEU A 74 -4.16 -2.75 -16.69
N LYS A 75 -4.40 -3.27 -17.90
CA LYS A 75 -5.30 -2.61 -18.86
C LYS A 75 -6.73 -2.54 -18.35
N HIS A 76 -7.17 -3.56 -17.62
CA HIS A 76 -8.54 -3.71 -17.13
C HIS A 76 -8.47 -4.18 -15.68
N SER A 77 -9.49 -3.83 -14.89
CA SER A 77 -9.68 -4.43 -13.57
C SER A 77 -9.74 -5.94 -13.73
N PHE A 78 -9.07 -6.67 -12.85
CA PHE A 78 -9.21 -8.13 -12.81
C PHE A 78 -10.65 -8.55 -12.48
N PHE A 79 -11.42 -7.69 -11.80
CA PHE A 79 -12.77 -7.98 -11.37
C PHE A 79 -13.75 -7.75 -12.52
N GLU A 80 -14.27 -8.82 -13.11
CA GLU A 80 -15.31 -8.76 -14.15
C GLU A 80 -16.66 -8.27 -13.58
N ASN A 81 -17.03 -8.71 -12.38
CA ASN A 81 -18.32 -8.42 -11.74
C ASN A 81 -18.25 -7.30 -10.70
N PHE A 82 -17.06 -6.76 -10.44
CA PHE A 82 -16.84 -5.66 -9.50
C PHE A 82 -16.07 -4.58 -10.25
N PRO A 83 -16.73 -3.73 -11.05
CA PRO A 83 -16.03 -2.66 -11.73
C PRO A 83 -15.28 -1.88 -10.66
N CYS A 84 -13.98 -1.66 -10.86
CA CYS A 84 -13.38 -0.54 -10.16
C CYS A 84 -14.29 0.64 -10.52
N SER A 85 -14.87 1.29 -9.50
CA SER A 85 -16.04 2.13 -9.67
C SER A 85 -15.85 3.31 -10.65
N CYS A 86 -14.62 3.53 -11.11
CA CYS A 86 -14.22 4.56 -12.07
C CYS A 86 -13.71 4.08 -13.45
N CYS A 87 -13.48 2.79 -13.72
CA CYS A 87 -13.18 2.32 -15.09
C CYS A 87 -14.47 1.79 -15.73
N CYS A 88 -15.35 2.71 -16.09
CA CYS A 88 -16.36 2.51 -17.11
C CYS A 88 -16.03 3.41 -18.29
#